data_AF-A0A365P6Y8-F1
#
_entry.id   AF-A0A365P6Y8-F1
#
_cell.length_a   1.000
_cell.length_b   1.000
_cell.length_c   1.000
_cell.angle_alpha   90.00
_cell.angle_beta   90.00
_cell.angle_gamma   90.00
#
_symmetry.space_group_name_H-M   'P 1'
#
loop_
_entity.id
_entity.type
_entity.pdbx_description
1 polymer ?
#
loop_
_entity_poly.entity_id
_entity_poly.type
_entity_poly.pdbx_seq_one_letter_code
_entity_poly.pdbx_strand_id
1 'polypeptide(L)'
;MEYAQIAALRERHPAWRMLRATHAPLLLTVLGRFFVEEGRGASPEGELVAALDDQLYAINTQDPANPRFVRTAAEYLADWAAPESGFLRRFYPLGADEIHYDATPALEKAYAWVQGLAEQSFVGTESRLQTAVDLLRQIAQGTESDPAKRLDQLERRKQDIEREIDQLRQDPQSGLLDRTAVRERYQQFAGPSGSGVRSGGSLRAR
;
A
#
# COMPACT_ATOMS: atom_id res chain seq x y z
N MET A 1 21.11 6.04 -6.23
CA MET A 1 21.59 5.30 -5.05
C MET A 1 22.40 4.13 -5.56
N GLU A 2 23.66 4.05 -5.12
CA GLU A 2 24.57 2.98 -5.50
C GLU A 2 24.34 1.72 -4.66
N TYR A 3 24.77 0.56 -5.17
CA TYR A 3 24.65 -0.73 -4.49
C TYR A 3 25.16 -0.68 -3.03
N ALA A 4 26.32 -0.08 -2.80
CA ALA A 4 26.93 0.02 -1.47
C ALA A 4 26.06 0.82 -0.48
N GLN A 5 25.36 1.85 -0.95
CA GLN A 5 24.46 2.66 -0.11
C GLN A 5 23.23 1.85 0.29
N ILE A 6 22.66 1.09 -0.64
CA ILE A 6 21.51 0.22 -0.38
C ILE A 6 21.90 -0.91 0.57
N ALA A 7 23.05 -1.54 0.36
CA ALA A 7 23.59 -2.57 1.24
C ALA A 7 23.78 -2.04 2.67
N ALA A 8 24.33 -0.83 2.82
CA ALA A 8 24.47 -0.20 4.13
C ALA A 8 23.12 0.06 4.82
N LEU A 9 22.11 0.52 4.08
CA LEU A 9 20.75 0.68 4.61
C LEU A 9 20.14 -0.65 5.05
N ARG A 10 20.29 -1.70 4.24
CA ARG A 10 19.80 -3.05 4.57
C ARG A 10 20.44 -3.62 5.83
N GLU A 11 21.71 -3.29 6.10
CA GLU A 11 22.44 -3.78 7.27
C GLU A 11 22.29 -2.89 8.51
N ARG A 12 22.05 -1.58 8.36
CA ARG A 12 22.08 -0.62 9.49
C ARG A 12 20.73 0.01 9.80
N HIS A 13 19.83 0.14 8.83
CA HIS A 13 18.56 0.80 9.06
C HIS A 13 17.61 -0.11 9.87
N PRO A 14 17.19 0.28 11.08
CA PRO A 14 16.42 -0.58 11.99
C PRO A 14 15.10 -1.07 11.37
N ALA A 15 14.39 -0.22 10.62
CA ALA A 15 13.17 -0.65 9.92
C ALA A 15 13.42 -1.82 8.93
N TRP A 16 14.51 -1.78 8.15
CA TRP A 16 14.80 -2.85 7.19
C TRP A 16 15.29 -4.11 7.92
N ARG A 17 16.07 -3.95 8.98
CA ARG A 17 16.48 -5.07 9.83
C ARG A 17 15.27 -5.75 10.48
N MET A 18 14.31 -4.97 10.97
CA MET A 18 13.05 -5.45 11.53
C MET A 18 12.28 -6.29 10.52
N LEU A 19 12.13 -5.81 9.28
CA LEU A 19 11.47 -6.55 8.20
C LEU A 19 12.19 -7.86 7.81
N ARG A 20 13.49 -7.97 8.10
CA ARG A 20 14.29 -9.18 7.88
C ARG A 20 14.39 -10.09 9.10
N ALA A 21 13.87 -9.68 10.26
CA ALA A 21 13.97 -10.45 11.48
C ALA A 21 13.18 -11.76 11.38
N THR A 22 13.70 -12.84 11.99
CA THR A 22 13.08 -14.18 11.96
C THR A 22 11.61 -14.17 12.37
N HIS A 23 11.26 -13.31 13.33
CA HIS A 23 9.90 -13.19 13.87
C HIS A 23 9.24 -11.85 13.51
N ALA A 24 9.61 -11.26 12.37
CA ALA A 24 9.01 -10.02 11.89
C ALA A 24 7.46 -10.05 11.86
N PRO A 25 6.78 -11.13 11.41
CA PRO A 25 5.32 -11.18 11.45
C PRO A 25 4.74 -11.08 12.86
N LEU A 26 5.32 -11.76 13.84
CA LEU A 26 4.87 -11.69 15.24
C LEU A 26 5.07 -10.28 15.79
N LEU A 27 6.28 -9.74 15.61
CA LEU A 27 6.65 -8.38 16.03
C LEU A 27 5.69 -7.35 15.47
N LEU A 28 5.47 -7.34 14.15
CA LEU A 28 4.63 -6.35 13.49
C LEU A 28 3.14 -6.51 13.84
N THR A 29 2.66 -7.74 14.01
CA THR A 29 1.27 -7.99 14.42
C THR A 29 0.99 -7.44 15.81
N VAL A 30 1.90 -7.67 16.77
CA VAL A 30 1.71 -7.24 18.16
C VAL A 30 2.01 -5.76 18.31
N LEU A 31 3.22 -5.32 17.94
CA LEU A 31 3.67 -3.96 18.19
C LEU A 31 3.03 -2.94 17.26
N GLY A 32 2.76 -3.32 16.01
CA GLY A 32 2.06 -2.46 15.06
C GLY A 32 0.64 -2.17 15.52
N ARG A 33 -0.11 -3.20 15.93
CA ARG A 33 -1.42 -3.01 16.53
C ARG A 33 -1.35 -2.19 17.83
N PHE A 34 -0.50 -2.59 18.77
CA PHE A 34 -0.45 -2.00 20.11
C PHE A 34 -0.04 -0.51 20.10
N PHE A 35 1.02 -0.14 19.37
CA PHE A 35 1.51 1.24 19.36
C PHE A 35 0.93 2.07 18.20
N VAL A 36 0.84 1.52 17.00
CA VAL A 36 0.51 2.30 15.80
C VAL A 36 -1.00 2.38 15.58
N GLU A 37 -1.71 1.24 15.58
CA GLU A 37 -3.16 1.24 15.31
C GLU A 37 -3.98 1.74 16.50
N GLU A 38 -3.64 1.30 17.71
CA GLU A 38 -4.29 1.76 18.95
C GLU A 38 -3.78 3.14 19.41
N GLY A 39 -2.74 3.68 18.76
CA GLY A 39 -2.20 5.01 19.05
C GLY A 39 -1.63 5.15 20.46
N ARG A 40 -1.14 4.06 21.06
CA ARG A 40 -0.57 4.08 22.41
C ARG A 40 0.82 4.73 22.38
N GLY A 41 1.10 5.56 23.39
CA GLY A 41 2.45 6.02 23.66
C GLY A 41 3.23 5.03 24.53
N ALA A 42 4.28 5.53 25.18
CA ALA A 42 5.06 4.77 26.15
C ALA A 42 4.15 4.05 27.17
N SER A 43 4.24 2.73 27.20
CA SER A 43 3.35 1.86 27.96
C SER A 43 4.14 0.96 28.91
N PRO A 44 3.58 0.58 30.07
CA PRO A 44 4.26 -0.26 31.04
C PRO A 44 4.57 -1.66 30.48
N GLU A 45 5.64 -2.29 30.96
CA GLU A 45 6.08 -3.62 30.54
C GLU A 45 4.99 -4.67 30.76
N GLY A 46 4.29 -4.64 31.90
CA GLY A 46 3.21 -5.58 32.19
C GLY A 46 2.11 -5.60 31.12
N GLU A 47 1.68 -4.43 30.63
CA GLU A 47 0.66 -4.35 29.58
C GLU A 47 1.12 -4.94 28.25
N LEU A 48 2.36 -4.62 27.85
CA LEU A 48 2.90 -5.10 26.59
C LEU A 48 3.22 -6.60 26.62
N VAL A 49 3.70 -7.10 27.77
CA VAL A 49 3.92 -8.53 28.02
C VAL A 49 2.59 -9.29 27.89
N ALA A 50 1.54 -8.83 28.56
CA ALA A 50 0.23 -9.47 28.49
C ALA A 50 -0.32 -9.52 27.04
N ALA A 51 -0.23 -8.39 26.31
CA ALA A 51 -0.67 -8.33 24.92
C ALA A 51 0.11 -9.30 24.01
N LEU A 52 1.41 -9.47 24.25
CA LEU A 52 2.23 -10.41 23.49
C LEU A 52 1.95 -11.86 23.90
N ASP A 53 1.81 -12.16 25.18
CA ASP A 53 1.47 -13.50 25.66
C ASP A 53 0.14 -14.00 25.08
N ASP A 54 -0.88 -13.15 25.02
CA ASP A 54 -2.17 -13.47 24.37
C ASP A 54 -1.97 -13.86 22.89
N GLN A 55 -1.11 -13.13 22.17
CA GLN A 55 -0.79 -13.43 20.76
C GLN A 55 0.02 -14.72 20.60
N LEU A 56 1.02 -14.94 21.48
CA LEU A 56 1.79 -16.19 21.49
C LEU A 56 0.89 -17.38 21.76
N TYR A 57 -0.02 -17.28 22.73
CA TYR A 57 -1.01 -18.30 23.03
C TYR A 57 -1.94 -18.55 21.85
N ALA A 58 -2.49 -17.49 21.23
CA ALA A 58 -3.38 -17.61 20.07
C ALA A 58 -2.72 -18.31 18.86
N ILE A 59 -1.41 -18.12 18.67
CA ILE A 59 -0.68 -18.77 17.57
C ILE A 59 -0.30 -20.21 17.94
N ASN A 60 0.25 -20.43 19.13
CA ASN A 60 0.71 -21.76 19.54
C ASN A 60 -0.44 -22.76 19.71
N THR A 61 -1.64 -22.30 20.05
CA THR A 61 -2.83 -23.16 20.15
C THR A 61 -3.33 -23.70 18.80
N GLN A 62 -2.86 -23.15 17.68
CA GLN A 62 -3.18 -23.68 16.35
C GLN A 62 -2.53 -25.05 16.07
N ASP A 63 -1.37 -25.31 16.69
CA ASP A 63 -0.69 -26.61 16.68
C ASP A 63 -0.05 -26.88 18.06
N PRO A 64 -0.82 -27.39 19.04
CA PRO A 64 -0.32 -27.62 20.39
C PRO A 64 0.80 -28.67 20.48
N ALA A 65 0.92 -29.55 19.48
CA ALA A 65 1.95 -30.58 19.46
C ALA A 65 3.32 -30.03 19.04
N ASN A 66 3.35 -28.92 18.30
CA ASN A 66 4.57 -28.30 17.81
C ASN A 66 4.48 -26.76 17.91
N PRO A 67 4.59 -26.19 19.12
CA PRO A 67 4.43 -24.76 19.33
C PRO A 67 5.49 -23.96 18.57
N ARG A 68 5.04 -23.00 17.76
CA ARG A 68 5.90 -22.18 16.90
C ARG A 68 6.80 -21.23 17.70
N PHE A 69 6.33 -20.75 18.84
CA PHE A 69 7.03 -19.79 19.69
C PHE A 69 7.15 -20.33 21.11
N VAL A 70 8.35 -20.72 21.51
CA VAL A 70 8.60 -21.37 22.81
C VAL A 70 9.19 -20.43 23.86
N ARG A 71 9.58 -19.22 23.45
CA ARG A 71 10.11 -18.17 24.34
C ARG A 71 8.96 -17.37 24.97
N THR A 72 9.22 -16.81 26.12
CA THR A 72 8.29 -15.92 26.83
C THR A 72 8.15 -14.57 26.13
N ALA A 73 7.03 -13.86 26.35
CA ALA A 73 6.85 -12.50 25.84
C ALA A 73 7.97 -11.55 26.30
N ALA A 74 8.34 -11.60 27.58
CA ALA A 74 9.40 -10.75 28.13
C ALA A 74 10.75 -10.95 27.41
N GLU A 75 11.11 -12.19 27.06
CA GLU A 75 12.32 -12.48 26.30
C GLU A 75 12.29 -11.89 24.88
N TYR A 76 11.13 -11.92 24.21
CA TYR A 76 10.97 -11.27 22.91
C TYR A 76 11.08 -9.76 23.01
N LEU A 77 10.44 -9.13 24.00
CA LEU A 77 10.51 -7.68 24.20
C LEU A 77 11.93 -7.21 24.53
N ALA A 78 12.64 -7.96 25.38
CA ALA A 78 14.03 -7.69 25.70
C ALA A 78 14.92 -7.74 24.44
N ASP A 79 14.74 -8.75 23.59
CA ASP A 79 15.48 -8.87 22.32
C ASP A 79 15.15 -7.75 21.34
N TRP A 80 13.88 -7.35 21.24
CA TRP A 80 13.45 -6.28 20.34
C TRP A 80 13.90 -4.89 20.82
N ALA A 81 14.04 -4.71 22.12
CA ALA A 81 14.58 -3.50 22.73
C ALA A 81 16.11 -3.49 22.88
N ALA A 82 16.77 -4.62 22.62
CA ALA A 82 18.23 -4.71 22.69
C ALA A 82 18.88 -3.65 21.79
N PRO A 83 20.00 -3.02 22.19
CA PRO A 83 20.67 -1.97 21.41
C PRO A 83 20.99 -2.40 19.97
N GLU A 84 21.28 -3.69 19.78
CA GLU A 84 21.59 -4.28 18.49
C GLU A 84 20.36 -4.33 17.58
N SER A 85 19.17 -4.52 18.14
CA SER A 85 17.89 -4.56 17.41
C SER A 85 17.34 -3.14 17.23
N GLY A 86 17.16 -2.41 18.34
CA GLY A 86 16.65 -1.04 18.36
C GLY A 86 15.22 -0.92 17.80
N PHE A 87 14.39 -1.94 17.97
CA PHE A 87 13.00 -1.95 17.47
C PHE A 87 12.04 -1.25 18.43
N LEU A 88 12.30 -1.40 19.73
CA LEU A 88 11.60 -0.72 20.81
C LEU A 88 12.54 0.14 21.63
N ARG A 89 12.02 1.22 22.18
CA ARG A 89 12.71 2.00 23.21
C ARG A 89 12.30 1.48 24.57
N ARG A 90 13.27 1.04 25.38
CA ARG A 90 13.07 0.59 26.77
C ARG A 90 13.64 1.62 27.74
N PHE A 91 12.86 2.05 28.72
CA PHE A 91 13.31 3.04 29.70
C PHE A 91 12.48 3.00 30.99
N TYR A 92 12.97 3.64 32.06
CA TYR A 92 12.21 3.88 33.28
C TYR A 92 11.70 5.32 33.28
N PRO A 93 10.38 5.56 33.19
CA PRO A 93 9.81 6.88 33.42
C PRO A 93 10.09 7.39 34.84
N LEU A 94 10.04 8.71 35.01
CA LEU A 94 10.25 9.32 36.32
C LEU A 94 9.11 8.93 37.27
N GLY A 95 9.45 8.28 38.39
CA GLY A 95 8.48 7.88 39.41
C GLY A 95 7.72 6.59 39.10
N ALA A 96 8.05 5.89 38.01
CA ALA A 96 7.53 4.55 37.73
C ALA A 96 8.34 3.48 38.49
N ASP A 97 7.65 2.44 38.95
CA ASP A 97 8.24 1.25 39.56
C ASP A 97 8.60 0.16 38.54
N GLU A 98 8.07 0.27 37.31
CA GLU A 98 8.36 -0.65 36.22
C GLU A 98 8.89 0.01 34.94
N ILE A 99 9.44 -0.84 34.07
CA ILE A 99 9.96 -0.48 32.76
C ILE A 99 8.81 -0.09 31.85
N HIS A 100 9.04 0.88 30.98
CA HIS A 100 8.15 1.20 29.88
C HIS A 100 8.80 0.95 28.54
N TYR A 101 7.97 0.57 27.58
CA TYR A 101 8.34 0.43 26.17
C TYR A 101 7.60 1.46 25.33
N ASP A 102 8.28 1.97 24.31
CA ASP A 102 7.72 2.90 23.34
C ASP A 102 8.15 2.52 21.93
N ALA A 103 7.30 2.87 20.96
CA ALA A 103 7.59 2.64 19.56
C ALA A 103 8.78 3.49 19.12
N THR A 104 9.65 2.89 18.31
CA THR A 104 10.67 3.65 17.60
C THR A 104 10.11 4.15 16.26
N PRO A 105 10.63 5.26 15.70
CA PRO A 105 10.26 5.68 14.34
C PRO A 105 10.53 4.58 13.29
N ALA A 106 11.43 3.65 13.60
CA ALA A 106 11.74 2.51 12.76
C ALA A 106 10.61 1.48 12.71
N LEU A 107 9.95 1.24 13.86
CA LEU A 107 8.78 0.38 13.96
C LEU A 107 7.63 0.94 13.13
N GLU A 108 7.28 2.20 13.33
CA GLU A 108 6.22 2.88 12.57
C GLU A 108 6.47 2.81 11.06
N LYS A 109 7.71 3.06 10.64
CA LYS A 109 8.11 3.01 9.22
C LYS A 109 8.03 1.59 8.64
N ALA A 110 8.45 0.57 9.38
CA ALA A 110 8.36 -0.82 8.94
C ALA A 110 6.89 -1.26 8.84
N TYR A 111 6.07 -0.91 9.83
CA TYR A 111 4.65 -1.24 9.87
C TYR A 111 3.88 -0.58 8.72
N ALA A 112 4.08 0.72 8.52
CA ALA A 112 3.46 1.46 7.42
C ALA A 112 3.84 0.89 6.05
N TRP A 113 5.09 0.43 5.88
CA TRP A 113 5.49 -0.24 4.63
C TRP A 113 4.70 -1.53 4.41
N VAL A 114 4.55 -2.39 5.43
CA VAL A 114 3.78 -3.64 5.32
C VAL A 114 2.29 -3.37 5.07
N GLN A 115 1.69 -2.39 5.75
CA GLN A 115 0.31 -1.95 5.48
C GLN A 115 0.15 -1.51 4.01
N GLY A 116 1.11 -0.73 3.50
CA GLY A 116 1.12 -0.31 2.10
C GLY A 116 1.21 -1.45 1.09
N LEU A 117 1.77 -2.61 1.46
CA LEU A 117 1.76 -3.81 0.61
C LEU A 117 0.37 -4.45 0.53
N ALA A 118 -0.42 -4.37 1.62
CA ALA A 118 -1.78 -4.89 1.67
C ALA A 118 -2.77 -3.97 0.93
N GLU A 119 -2.66 -2.65 1.15
CA GLU A 119 -3.57 -1.64 0.59
C GLU A 119 -3.52 -1.54 -0.95
N GLN A 120 -2.41 -1.94 -1.58
CA GLN A 120 -2.27 -1.88 -3.04
C GLN A 120 -3.02 -2.99 -3.80
N SER A 121 -3.66 -3.93 -3.10
CA SER A 121 -4.35 -5.05 -3.77
C SER A 121 -5.75 -4.71 -4.32
N PHE A 122 -6.32 -3.53 -4.04
CA PHE A 122 -7.71 -3.26 -4.47
C PHE A 122 -8.04 -1.85 -5.03
N VAL A 123 -7.07 -0.95 -5.25
CA VAL A 123 -7.36 0.36 -5.87
C VAL A 123 -6.40 0.72 -7.00
N GLY A 124 -6.89 0.60 -8.23
CA GLY A 124 -6.95 1.77 -9.12
C GLY A 124 -5.84 1.96 -10.14
N THR A 125 -5.83 1.15 -11.20
CA THR A 125 -5.43 1.67 -12.53
C THR A 125 -6.52 2.57 -13.10
N GLU A 126 -7.80 2.20 -12.89
CA GLU A 126 -8.97 2.95 -13.36
C GLU A 126 -9.15 4.28 -12.61
N SER A 127 -9.13 4.27 -11.27
CA SER A 127 -9.26 5.49 -10.46
C SER A 127 -8.14 6.49 -10.74
N ARG A 128 -6.89 6.03 -10.90
CA ARG A 128 -5.76 6.92 -11.22
C ARG A 128 -5.80 7.46 -12.65
N LEU A 129 -6.19 6.66 -13.64
CA LEU A 129 -6.39 7.13 -15.01
C LEU A 129 -7.54 8.14 -15.07
N GLN A 130 -8.65 7.86 -14.38
CA GLN A 130 -9.80 8.75 -14.31
C GLN A 130 -9.43 10.08 -13.65
N THR A 131 -8.71 10.05 -12.52
CA THR A 131 -8.19 11.26 -11.88
C THR A 131 -7.22 12.02 -12.78
N ALA A 132 -6.32 11.35 -13.50
CA ALA A 132 -5.42 12.00 -14.44
C ALA A 132 -6.18 12.65 -15.62
N VAL A 133 -7.19 11.97 -16.17
CA VAL A 133 -8.07 12.50 -17.22
C VAL A 133 -8.86 13.71 -16.72
N ASP A 134 -9.40 13.65 -15.50
CA ASP A 134 -10.18 14.74 -14.92
C ASP A 134 -9.29 15.94 -14.59
N LEU A 135 -8.06 15.74 -14.10
CA LEU A 135 -7.08 16.81 -13.91
C LEU A 135 -6.65 17.44 -15.23
N LEU A 136 -6.35 16.65 -16.27
CA LEU A 136 -6.04 17.16 -17.61
C LEU A 136 -7.21 17.95 -18.20
N ARG A 137 -8.43 17.45 -17.98
CA ARG A 137 -9.67 18.12 -18.38
C ARG A 137 -9.85 19.44 -17.61
N GLN A 138 -9.57 19.48 -16.31
CA GLN A 138 -9.61 20.72 -15.52
C GLN A 138 -8.57 21.74 -15.99
N ILE A 139 -7.36 21.30 -16.35
CA ILE A 139 -6.31 22.17 -16.90
C ILE A 139 -6.73 22.75 -18.26
N ALA A 140 -7.25 21.90 -19.16
CA ALA A 140 -7.77 22.33 -20.46
C ALA A 140 -9.00 23.26 -20.34
N GLN A 141 -9.79 23.10 -19.28
CA GLN A 141 -10.95 23.96 -19.01
C GLN A 141 -10.57 25.28 -18.33
N GLY A 142 -9.53 25.28 -17.50
CA GLY A 142 -9.01 26.48 -16.83
C GLY A 142 -8.18 27.40 -17.72
N THR A 143 -7.90 26.99 -18.96
CA THR A 143 -7.17 27.80 -19.96
C THR A 143 -8.08 28.48 -20.99
N GLU A 144 -9.38 28.21 -21.00
CA GLU A 144 -10.35 28.86 -21.90
C GLU A 144 -10.94 30.11 -21.23
N SER A 145 -10.47 31.29 -21.65
CA SER A 145 -10.85 32.59 -21.07
C SER A 145 -12.09 33.24 -21.71
N ASP A 146 -12.72 32.61 -22.70
CA ASP A 146 -13.92 33.10 -23.39
C ASP A 146 -15.20 32.36 -22.92
N PRO A 147 -16.09 33.02 -22.17
CA PRO A 147 -17.33 32.43 -21.67
C PRO A 147 -18.25 31.87 -22.77
N ALA A 148 -18.26 32.47 -23.96
CA ALA A 148 -19.14 32.04 -25.05
C ALA A 148 -18.72 30.67 -25.63
N LYS A 149 -17.41 30.45 -25.79
CA LYS A 149 -16.86 29.16 -26.24
C LYS A 149 -17.07 28.06 -25.22
N ARG A 150 -16.95 28.40 -23.94
CA ARG A 150 -17.24 27.47 -22.84
C ARG A 150 -18.71 27.05 -22.83
N LEU A 151 -19.63 27.97 -23.10
CA LEU A 151 -21.06 27.68 -23.17
C LEU A 151 -21.41 26.75 -24.34
N ASP A 152 -20.91 27.05 -25.55
CA ASP A 152 -21.10 26.19 -26.74
C ASP A 152 -20.53 24.77 -26.54
N GLN A 153 -19.37 24.64 -25.88
CA GLN A 153 -18.80 23.33 -25.53
C GLN A 153 -19.69 22.55 -24.56
N LEU A 154 -20.26 23.21 -23.56
CA LEU A 154 -21.16 22.59 -22.58
C LEU A 154 -22.49 22.18 -23.21
N GLU A 155 -23.04 22.99 -24.10
CA GLU A 155 -24.28 22.68 -24.83
C GLU A 155 -24.11 21.45 -25.74
N ARG A 156 -22.98 21.35 -26.47
CA ARG A 156 -22.68 20.15 -27.27
C ARG A 156 -22.57 18.89 -26.40
N ARG A 157 -21.88 19.01 -25.27
CA ARG A 157 -21.71 17.88 -24.34
C ARG A 157 -23.03 17.47 -23.70
N LYS A 158 -23.91 18.42 -23.41
CA LYS A 158 -25.29 18.16 -22.97
C LYS A 158 -26.05 17.35 -24.03
N GLN A 159 -26.00 17.78 -25.29
CA GLN A 159 -26.67 17.06 -26.38
C GLN A 159 -26.12 15.64 -26.59
N ASP A 160 -24.80 15.43 -26.44
CA ASP A 160 -24.19 14.11 -26.53
C ASP A 160 -24.68 13.19 -25.39
N ILE A 161 -24.72 13.71 -24.16
CA ILE A 161 -25.24 12.98 -22.99
C ILE A 161 -26.73 12.67 -23.14
N GLU A 162 -27.54 13.62 -23.62
CA GLU A 162 -28.96 13.41 -23.88
C GLU A 162 -29.18 12.29 -24.91
N ARG A 163 -28.37 12.25 -25.98
CA ARG A 163 -28.39 11.16 -26.97
C ARG A 163 -28.01 9.81 -26.35
N GLU A 164 -27.00 9.76 -25.48
CA GLU A 164 -26.59 8.53 -24.79
C GLU A 164 -27.68 8.03 -23.82
N ILE A 165 -28.31 8.94 -23.07
CA ILE A 165 -29.44 8.62 -22.19
C ILE A 165 -30.62 8.07 -23.00
N ASP A 166 -30.96 8.68 -24.13
CA ASP A 166 -32.07 8.21 -24.96
C ASP A 166 -31.79 6.86 -25.61
N GLN A 167 -30.53 6.58 -25.97
CA GLN A 167 -30.11 5.25 -26.41
C GLN A 167 -30.28 4.21 -25.30
N LEU A 168 -29.84 4.51 -24.07
CA LEU A 168 -30.00 3.62 -22.92
C LEU A 168 -31.46 3.40 -22.51
N ARG A 169 -32.33 4.40 -22.72
CA ARG A 169 -33.79 4.26 -22.50
C ARG A 169 -34.44 3.33 -23.53
N GLN A 170 -33.96 3.35 -24.76
CA GLN A 170 -34.49 2.51 -25.86
C GLN A 170 -33.93 1.08 -25.79
N ASP A 171 -32.66 0.93 -25.42
CA ASP A 171 -31.99 -0.35 -25.22
C ASP A 171 -31.14 -0.30 -23.93
N PRO A 172 -31.66 -0.85 -22.80
CA PRO A 172 -30.96 -0.85 -21.52
C PRO A 172 -29.62 -1.60 -21.52
N GLN A 173 -29.33 -2.38 -22.56
CA GLN A 173 -28.07 -3.14 -22.70
C GLN A 173 -27.05 -2.42 -23.60
N SER A 174 -27.42 -1.33 -24.29
CA SER A 174 -26.55 -0.71 -25.31
C SER A 174 -25.32 0.01 -24.75
N GLY A 175 -25.29 0.32 -23.46
CA GLY A 175 -24.17 0.99 -22.78
C GLY A 175 -23.52 0.17 -21.65
N LEU A 176 -23.97 -1.08 -21.44
CA LEU A 176 -23.33 -1.98 -20.49
C LEU A 176 -22.24 -2.77 -21.24
N LEU A 177 -20.98 -2.49 -20.94
CA LEU A 177 -19.90 -3.36 -21.39
C LEU A 177 -20.05 -4.72 -20.70
N ASP A 178 -20.31 -5.78 -21.48
CA ASP A 178 -20.28 -7.15 -20.96
C ASP A 178 -18.90 -7.41 -20.32
N ARG A 179 -18.89 -8.15 -19.20
CA ARG A 179 -17.68 -8.45 -18.42
C ARG A 179 -16.58 -9.07 -19.28
N THR A 180 -16.96 -9.77 -20.35
CA THR A 180 -16.06 -10.34 -21.35
C THR A 180 -15.38 -9.27 -22.21
N ALA A 181 -16.13 -8.27 -22.67
CA ALA A 181 -15.61 -7.17 -23.49
C ALA A 181 -14.67 -6.24 -22.70
N VAL A 182 -14.92 -6.05 -21.41
CA VAL A 182 -13.99 -5.36 -20.50
C VAL A 182 -12.67 -6.13 -20.43
N ARG A 183 -12.73 -7.45 -20.19
CA ARG A 183 -11.54 -8.31 -20.09
C ARG A 183 -10.71 -8.32 -21.38
N GLU A 184 -11.38 -8.37 -22.53
CA GLU A 184 -10.73 -8.41 -23.86
C GLU A 184 -10.05 -7.08 -24.20
N ARG A 185 -10.69 -5.93 -23.89
CA ARG A 185 -10.07 -4.60 -24.04
C ARG A 185 -8.89 -4.38 -23.10
N TYR A 186 -8.96 -4.89 -21.87
CA TYR A 186 -7.83 -4.88 -20.95
C TYR A 186 -6.65 -5.71 -21.48
N GLN A 187 -6.90 -6.88 -22.08
CA GLN A 187 -5.86 -7.69 -22.71
C GLN A 187 -5.26 -7.01 -23.95
N GLN A 188 -6.07 -6.32 -24.73
CA GLN A 188 -5.64 -5.57 -25.92
C GLN A 188 -4.77 -4.36 -25.56
N PHE A 189 -5.04 -3.72 -24.41
CA PHE A 189 -4.24 -2.60 -23.88
C PHE A 189 -2.97 -3.07 -23.14
N ALA A 190 -3.02 -4.20 -22.44
CA ALA A 190 -1.88 -4.79 -21.73
C ALA A 190 -0.93 -5.59 -22.65
N GLY A 191 -1.33 -5.87 -23.89
CA GLY A 191 -0.47 -6.44 -24.92
C GLY A 191 0.65 -5.45 -25.28
N PRO A 192 1.91 -5.90 -25.43
CA PRO A 192 3.03 -5.02 -25.69
C PRO A 192 2.80 -4.25 -26.99
N SER A 193 2.51 -2.95 -26.88
CA SER A 193 2.66 -1.99 -27.96
C SER A 193 4.15 -1.86 -28.28
N GLY A 194 4.62 -2.80 -29.09
CA GLY A 194 6.03 -2.96 -29.44
C GLY A 194 6.20 -3.81 -30.69
N SER A 195 5.34 -3.64 -31.70
CA SER A 195 5.70 -4.04 -33.07
C SER A 195 5.76 -2.78 -33.91
N GLY A 196 6.97 -2.21 -33.96
CA GLY A 196 7.30 -1.13 -34.85
C GLY A 196 7.00 -1.53 -36.28
N VAL A 197 6.21 -0.69 -36.93
CA VAL A 197 6.11 -0.56 -38.37
C VAL A 197 7.52 -0.62 -38.99
N ARG A 198 7.82 -1.70 -39.72
CA ARG A 198 8.83 -1.70 -40.78
C ARG A 198 8.10 -1.85 -42.11
N SER A 199 7.77 -0.70 -42.70
CA SER A 199 7.48 -0.58 -44.13
C SER A 199 8.49 0.38 -44.74
N GLY A 200 9.13 -0.06 -45.82
CA GLY A 200 10.05 0.70 -46.67
C GLY A 200 11.38 -0.05 -46.80
N GLY A 201 11.82 -0.54 -47.96
CA GLY A 201 11.31 -0.45 -49.32
C GLY A 201 12.28 -1.21 -50.22
N SER A 202 11.73 -1.73 -51.32
CA SER A 202 12.41 -2.42 -52.42
C SER A 202 13.68 -1.73 -52.92
N LEU A 203 14.74 -2.51 -53.18
CA LEU A 203 15.63 -2.27 -54.33
C LEU A 203 15.99 -3.61 -54.98
N ARG A 204 15.23 -3.95 -56.03
CA ARG A 204 15.73 -4.74 -57.16
C ARG A 204 16.47 -3.80 -58.12
N ALA A 205 17.62 -4.27 -58.60
CA ALA A 205 18.12 -4.21 -59.99
C ALA A 205 19.62 -3.86 -60.06
N ARG A 206 20.49 -4.85 -60.26
CA ARG A 206 21.01 -5.33 -61.55
C ARG A 206 21.94 -6.51 -61.32
#